data_AF-A0A1V5YR69-F1
#
_entry.id   AF-A0A1V5YR69-F1
#
_cell.length_a   1.000
_cell.length_b   1.000
_cell.length_c   1.000
_cell.angle_alpha   90.00
_cell.angle_beta   90.00
_cell.angle_gamma   90.00
#
_symmetry.space_group_name_H-M   'P 1'
#
loop_
_entity.id
_entity.type
_entity.pdbx_description
1 polymer ?
#
loop_
_entity_poly.entity_id
_entity_poly.type
_entity_poly.pdbx_seq_one_letter_code
_entity_poly.pdbx_strand_id
1 'polypeptide(L)'
;MTFNELRKGERWMTEEELRLIRRYVLCMKNFLIARGVEESPLLCFRVGDLGLQWLIVRRLENGLAQQENCEKTELPLATTALADHIGKGRERLRKAIRELEDTCARLGTPLDTGLADQLAPLMRETRALLHDPAFSPEALDSD
;
A
#
# COMPACT_ATOMS: atom_id res chain seq x y z
N MET A 1 -14.63 5.66 11.51
CA MET A 1 -13.29 5.43 10.94
C MET A 1 -12.84 6.65 10.18
N THR A 2 -11.74 7.25 10.61
CA THR A 2 -11.11 8.46 10.03
C THR A 2 -9.68 8.16 9.58
N PHE A 3 -9.07 9.03 8.78
CA PHE A 3 -7.65 8.91 8.43
C PHE A 3 -6.75 8.95 9.67
N ASN A 4 -7.11 9.72 10.69
CA ASN A 4 -6.36 9.79 11.94
C ASN A 4 -6.42 8.47 12.72
N GLU A 5 -7.55 7.77 12.68
CA GLU A 5 -7.67 6.43 13.28
C GLU A 5 -6.83 5.40 12.51
N LEU A 6 -6.87 5.42 11.18
CA LEU A 6 -6.05 4.53 10.33
C LEU A 6 -4.55 4.72 10.56
N ARG A 7 -4.09 5.94 10.79
CA ARG A 7 -2.67 6.25 11.08
C ARG A 7 -2.17 5.64 12.39
N LYS A 8 -3.06 5.26 13.31
CA LYS A 8 -2.65 4.56 14.54
C LYS A 8 -2.08 3.17 14.21
N GLY A 9 -2.53 2.57 13.10
CA GLY A 9 -2.17 1.22 12.70
C GLY A 9 -2.75 0.17 13.65
N GLU A 10 -2.44 -1.08 13.37
CA GLU A 10 -2.93 -2.22 14.14
C GLU A 10 -1.88 -2.73 15.14
N ARG A 11 -2.35 -3.32 16.24
CA ARG A 11 -1.46 -3.78 17.34
C ARG A 11 -0.48 -4.88 16.94
N TRP A 12 -0.75 -5.62 15.88
CA TRP A 12 0.09 -6.72 15.40
C TRP A 12 1.16 -6.25 14.39
N MET A 13 1.14 -4.98 13.98
CA MET A 13 2.12 -4.42 13.06
C MET A 13 3.45 -4.18 13.77
N THR A 14 4.55 -4.50 13.08
CA THR A 14 5.90 -4.12 13.49
C THR A 14 6.10 -2.60 13.41
N GLU A 15 7.16 -2.07 14.03
CA GLU A 15 7.47 -0.64 13.95
C GLU A 15 7.74 -0.16 12.53
N GLU A 16 8.35 -0.99 11.68
CA GLU A 16 8.52 -0.69 10.25
C GLU A 16 7.17 -0.57 9.56
N GLU A 17 6.28 -1.55 9.75
CA GLU A 17 4.96 -1.56 9.13
C GLU A 17 4.07 -0.41 9.60
N LEU A 18 4.17 -0.03 10.88
CA LEU A 18 3.51 1.16 11.42
C LEU A 18 4.01 2.44 10.74
N ARG A 19 5.32 2.57 10.52
CA ARG A 19 5.89 3.71 9.77
C ARG A 19 5.37 3.75 8.33
N LEU A 20 5.33 2.58 7.66
CA LEU A 20 4.84 2.46 6.29
C LEU A 20 3.35 2.82 6.18
N ILE A 21 2.50 2.30 7.07
CA ILE A 21 1.07 2.62 7.07
C ILE A 21 0.81 4.09 7.38
N ARG A 22 1.52 4.67 8.35
CA ARG A 22 1.40 6.10 8.66
C ARG A 22 1.70 6.97 7.45
N ARG A 23 2.79 6.65 6.72
CA ARG A 23 3.17 7.35 5.49
C ARG A 23 2.14 7.14 4.39
N TYR A 24 1.74 5.89 4.14
CA TYR A 24 0.72 5.55 3.16
C TYR A 24 -0.60 6.30 3.40
N VAL A 25 -1.14 6.24 4.62
CA VAL A 25 -2.41 6.90 4.97
C VAL A 25 -2.31 8.41 4.81
N LEU A 26 -1.19 9.02 5.19
CA LEU A 26 -0.95 10.44 4.97
C LEU A 26 -0.92 10.80 3.49
N CYS A 27 -0.19 10.05 2.66
CA CYS A 27 -0.13 10.25 1.23
C CYS A 27 -1.51 10.11 0.58
N MET A 28 -2.29 9.08 0.96
CA MET A 28 -3.64 8.86 0.45
C MET A 28 -4.59 9.99 0.85
N LYS A 29 -4.55 10.42 2.11
CA LYS A 29 -5.34 11.57 2.58
C LYS A 29 -5.05 12.82 1.75
N ASN A 30 -3.77 13.17 1.59
CA ASN A 30 -3.37 14.36 0.84
C ASN A 30 -3.76 14.26 -0.64
N PHE A 31 -3.57 13.09 -1.25
CA PHE A 31 -3.93 12.81 -2.64
C PHE A 31 -5.43 12.99 -2.90
N LEU A 32 -6.27 12.48 -1.98
CA LEU A 32 -7.73 12.54 -2.08
C LEU A 32 -8.25 13.96 -1.84
N ILE A 33 -7.73 14.66 -0.82
CA ILE A 33 -8.08 16.07 -0.55
C ILE A 33 -7.70 16.97 -1.72
N ALA A 34 -6.51 16.78 -2.31
CA ALA A 34 -6.07 17.55 -3.48
C ALA A 34 -6.98 17.36 -4.70
N ARG A 35 -7.79 16.31 -4.73
CA ARG A 35 -8.76 15.99 -5.78
C ARG A 35 -10.20 16.33 -5.40
N GLY A 36 -10.41 17.02 -4.27
CA GLY A 36 -11.74 17.39 -3.80
C GLY A 36 -12.58 16.19 -3.37
N VAL A 37 -11.96 15.07 -2.99
CA VAL A 37 -12.68 13.93 -2.42
C VAL A 37 -12.83 14.17 -0.92
N GLU A 38 -14.06 14.31 -0.45
CA GLU A 38 -14.35 14.49 0.96
C GLU A 38 -14.05 13.23 1.79
N GLU A 39 -13.55 13.44 3.01
CA GLU A 39 -13.33 12.34 3.95
C GLU A 39 -14.68 11.72 4.34
N SER A 40 -14.83 10.42 4.06
CA SER A 40 -15.98 9.64 4.51
C SER A 40 -15.52 8.34 5.20
N PRO A 41 -16.32 7.79 6.13
CA PRO A 41 -15.98 6.52 6.78
C PRO A 41 -15.74 5.38 5.79
N LEU A 42 -16.49 5.35 4.69
CA LEU A 42 -16.33 4.34 3.64
C LEU A 42 -15.02 4.52 2.86
N LEU A 43 -14.66 5.76 2.53
CA LEU A 43 -13.38 6.06 1.89
C LEU A 43 -12.20 5.65 2.78
N CYS A 44 -12.25 6.02 4.06
CA CYS A 44 -11.28 5.59 5.06
C CYS A 44 -11.18 4.06 5.12
N PHE A 45 -12.32 3.35 5.09
CA PHE A 45 -12.34 1.89 5.01
C PHE A 45 -11.62 1.34 3.79
N ARG A 46 -11.87 1.89 2.60
CA ARG A 46 -11.20 1.46 1.37
C ARG A 46 -9.70 1.74 1.38
N VAL A 47 -9.29 2.90 1.87
CA VAL A 47 -7.88 3.24 2.01
C VAL A 47 -7.20 2.30 3.00
N GLY A 48 -7.83 2.02 4.14
CA GLY A 48 -7.32 1.09 5.14
C GLY A 48 -7.15 -0.34 4.61
N ASP A 49 -8.18 -0.88 3.94
CA ASP A 49 -8.13 -2.23 3.38
C ASP A 49 -7.04 -2.36 2.31
N LEU A 50 -6.91 -1.38 1.41
CA LEU A 50 -5.83 -1.35 0.42
C LEU A 50 -4.44 -1.36 1.08
N GLY A 51 -4.24 -0.53 2.11
CA GLY A 51 -2.97 -0.48 2.85
C GLY A 51 -2.65 -1.79 3.58
N LEU A 52 -3.68 -2.43 4.15
CA LEU A 52 -3.55 -3.70 4.85
C LEU A 52 -3.20 -4.85 3.89
N GLN A 53 -3.91 -4.97 2.78
CA GLN A 53 -3.61 -5.98 1.76
C GLN A 53 -2.18 -5.79 1.22
N TRP A 54 -1.74 -4.53 1.07
CA TRP A 54 -0.38 -4.23 0.61
C TRP A 54 0.68 -4.70 1.61
N LEU A 55 0.49 -4.42 2.90
CA LEU A 55 1.39 -4.90 3.94
C LEU A 55 1.47 -6.43 3.99
N ILE A 56 0.32 -7.11 3.90
CA ILE A 56 0.28 -8.58 3.93
C ILE A 56 1.07 -9.15 2.75
N VAL A 57 0.87 -8.62 1.55
CA VAL A 57 1.60 -9.04 0.35
C VAL A 57 3.10 -8.77 0.52
N ARG A 58 3.50 -7.57 0.97
CA ARG A 58 4.91 -7.24 1.23
C ARG A 58 5.54 -8.19 2.25
N ARG A 59 4.82 -8.54 3.31
CA ARG A 59 5.30 -9.48 4.35
C ARG A 59 5.52 -10.88 3.76
N LEU A 60 4.60 -11.36 2.93
CA LEU A 60 4.74 -12.65 2.25
C LEU A 60 5.91 -12.64 1.25
N GLU A 61 6.08 -11.56 0.50
CA GLU A 61 7.20 -11.37 -0.45
C GLU A 61 8.55 -11.32 0.27
N ASN A 62 8.65 -10.62 1.41
CA ASN A 62 9.85 -10.62 2.23
C ASN A 62 10.17 -12.00 2.82
N GLY A 63 9.14 -12.74 3.25
CA GLY A 63 9.30 -14.12 3.70
C GLY A 63 9.85 -15.04 2.61
N LEU A 64 9.39 -14.85 1.36
CA LEU A 64 9.89 -15.59 0.19
C LEU A 64 11.37 -15.27 -0.08
N ALA A 65 11.73 -13.98 -0.09
CA ALA A 65 13.11 -13.53 -0.32
C ALA A 65 14.09 -14.01 0.77
N GLN A 66 13.63 -14.09 2.02
CA GLN A 66 14.43 -14.66 3.12
C GLN A 66 14.62 -16.17 2.99
N GLN A 67 13.61 -16.91 2.52
CA GLN A 67 13.73 -18.35 2.24
C GLN A 67 14.73 -18.63 1.11
N GLU A 68 14.70 -17.84 0.03
CA GLU A 68 15.66 -17.97 -1.08
C GLU A 68 17.12 -17.73 -0.64
N ASN A 69 17.33 -16.83 0.33
CA ASN A 69 18.66 -16.52 0.86
C ASN A 69 19.16 -17.54 1.90
N CYS A 70 18.27 -18.30 2.55
CA CYS A 70 18.62 -19.14 3.70
C CYS A 70 19.18 -20.52 3.31
N GLU A 71 18.63 -21.27 2.33
CA GLU A 71 19.07 -22.67 2.17
C GLU A 71 19.13 -23.24 0.75
N LYS A 72 20.31 -23.82 0.49
CA LYS A 72 20.65 -24.89 -0.46
C LYS A 72 20.04 -26.26 -0.10
N THR A 73 18.95 -26.32 0.67
CA THR A 73 18.42 -27.58 1.19
C THR A 73 16.97 -27.72 0.78
N GLU A 74 16.73 -28.73 -0.06
CA GLU A 74 15.46 -29.28 -0.55
C GLU A 74 14.18 -28.60 -0.04
N LEU A 75 13.39 -27.91 -0.89
CA LEU A 75 11.92 -27.78 -0.70
C LEU A 75 11.20 -27.08 -1.88
N PRO A 76 10.44 -27.83 -2.71
CA PRO A 76 9.58 -27.24 -3.75
C PRO A 76 8.19 -26.80 -3.24
N LEU A 77 7.65 -27.43 -2.20
CA LEU A 77 6.22 -27.31 -1.84
C LEU A 77 5.87 -26.10 -0.96
N ALA A 78 6.74 -25.71 -0.03
CA ALA A 78 6.52 -24.55 0.83
C ALA A 78 6.56 -23.24 0.03
N THR A 79 7.47 -23.17 -0.94
CA THR A 79 7.64 -22.05 -1.88
C THR A 79 6.42 -21.89 -2.79
N THR A 80 5.84 -22.99 -3.29
CA THR A 80 4.63 -22.94 -4.12
C THR A 80 3.41 -22.45 -3.36
N ALA A 81 3.23 -22.85 -2.09
CA ALA A 81 2.13 -22.38 -1.27
C ALA A 81 2.24 -20.87 -0.98
N LEU A 82 3.45 -20.39 -0.68
CA LEU A 82 3.70 -18.98 -0.45
C LEU A 82 3.48 -18.14 -1.72
N ALA A 83 3.94 -18.63 -2.88
CA ALA A 83 3.71 -17.99 -4.18
C ALA A 83 2.20 -17.88 -4.50
N ASP A 84 1.41 -18.91 -4.21
CA ASP A 84 -0.05 -18.88 -4.37
C ASP A 84 -0.71 -17.85 -3.46
N HIS A 85 -0.25 -17.74 -2.20
CA HIS A 85 -0.75 -16.73 -1.26
C HIS A 85 -0.40 -15.32 -1.71
N ILE A 86 0.80 -15.09 -2.24
CA ILE A 86 1.21 -13.81 -2.85
C ILE A 86 0.33 -13.50 -4.07
N GLY A 87 0.09 -14.48 -4.95
CA GLY A 87 -0.77 -14.33 -6.12
C GLY A 87 -2.20 -13.92 -5.74
N LYS A 88 -2.79 -14.60 -4.75
CA LYS A 88 -4.12 -14.26 -4.21
C LYS A 88 -4.14 -12.88 -3.55
N GLY A 89 -3.10 -12.54 -2.80
CA GLY A 89 -2.97 -11.22 -2.17
C GLY A 89 -2.87 -10.09 -3.20
N ARG A 90 -2.06 -10.26 -4.24
CA ARG A 90 -1.97 -9.31 -5.37
C ARG A 90 -3.29 -9.15 -6.11
N GLU A 91 -4.08 -10.21 -6.25
CA GLU A 91 -5.41 -10.09 -6.85
C GLU A 91 -6.40 -9.35 -5.95
N ARG A 92 -6.36 -9.57 -4.63
CA ARG A 92 -7.14 -8.77 -3.67
C ARG A 92 -6.74 -7.29 -3.70
N LEU A 93 -5.46 -6.99 -3.86
CA LEU A 93 -4.97 -5.63 -4.05
C LEU A 93 -5.60 -4.97 -5.28
N ARG A 94 -5.63 -5.65 -6.43
CA ARG A 94 -6.28 -5.11 -7.64
C ARG A 94 -7.75 -4.82 -7.41
N LYS A 95 -8.46 -5.69 -6.67
CA LYS A 95 -9.87 -5.47 -6.32
C LYS A 95 -10.05 -4.29 -5.36
N ALA A 96 -9.21 -4.18 -4.33
CA ALA A 96 -9.25 -3.06 -3.39
C ALA A 96 -9.00 -1.70 -4.08
N ILE A 97 -8.11 -1.65 -5.07
CA ILE A 97 -7.90 -0.46 -5.90
C ILE A 97 -9.18 -0.08 -6.65
N ARG A 98 -9.82 -1.03 -7.34
CA ARG A 98 -11.08 -0.79 -8.06
C ARG A 98 -12.19 -0.33 -7.12
N GLU A 99 -12.32 -0.95 -5.94
CA GLU A 99 -13.34 -0.55 -4.96
C GLU A 99 -13.09 0.84 -4.37
N LEU A 100 -11.83 1.26 -4.29
CA LEU A 100 -11.45 2.63 -3.93
C LEU A 100 -11.81 3.61 -5.05
N GLU A 101 -11.50 3.29 -6.31
CA GLU A 101 -11.89 4.06 -7.50
C GLU A 101 -13.41 4.27 -7.56
N ASP A 102 -14.17 3.18 -7.44
CA ASP A 102 -15.63 3.22 -7.43
C ASP A 102 -16.17 4.07 -6.28
N THR A 103 -15.52 4.03 -5.12
CA THR A 103 -15.91 4.83 -3.95
C THR A 103 -15.64 6.31 -4.17
N CYS A 104 -14.52 6.67 -4.81
CA CYS A 104 -14.24 8.04 -5.19
C CYS A 104 -15.27 8.54 -6.22
N ALA A 105 -15.57 7.75 -7.24
CA ALA A 105 -16.55 8.10 -8.28
C ALA A 105 -17.96 8.35 -7.70
N ARG A 106 -18.40 7.55 -6.71
CA ARG A 106 -19.72 7.72 -6.06
C ARG A 106 -19.79 8.93 -5.12
N LEU A 107 -18.68 9.38 -4.55
CA LEU A 107 -18.65 10.50 -3.60
C LEU A 107 -18.70 11.88 -4.28
N GLY A 108 -18.88 11.94 -5.60
CA GLY A 108 -19.27 13.16 -6.31
C GLY A 108 -18.16 13.89 -7.05
N THR A 109 -16.91 13.44 -6.95
CA THR A 109 -15.79 13.89 -7.78
C THR A 109 -15.34 12.72 -8.64
N PRO A 110 -15.91 12.53 -9.85
CA PRO A 110 -15.39 11.53 -10.77
C PRO A 110 -13.90 11.79 -10.97
N LEU A 111 -13.08 10.79 -10.67
CA LEU A 111 -11.71 10.78 -11.13
C LEU A 111 -11.79 10.60 -12.65
N ASP A 112 -11.77 11.71 -13.41
CA ASP A 112 -11.84 11.71 -14.89
C ASP A 112 -10.73 10.85 -15.54
N THR A 113 -9.72 10.46 -14.77
CA THR A 113 -8.68 9.49 -15.13
C THR A 113 -8.60 8.45 -14.00
N GLY A 114 -8.66 7.15 -14.33
CA GLY A 114 -8.60 6.07 -13.34
C GLY A 114 -7.37 6.20 -12.43
N LEU A 115 -7.50 5.83 -11.14
CA LEU A 115 -6.39 5.86 -10.19
C LEU A 115 -5.21 5.03 -10.72
N ALA A 116 -5.46 3.94 -11.45
CA ALA A 116 -4.43 3.15 -12.10
C ALA A 116 -3.51 3.98 -13.04
N ASP A 117 -4.08 4.88 -13.84
CA ASP A 117 -3.32 5.73 -14.77
C ASP A 117 -2.60 6.88 -14.05
N GLN A 118 -3.19 7.37 -12.95
CA GLN A 118 -2.60 8.44 -12.13
C GLN A 118 -1.55 7.94 -11.13
N LEU A 119 -1.64 6.69 -10.69
CA LEU A 119 -0.65 6.04 -9.82
C LEU A 119 0.56 5.53 -10.61
N ALA A 120 0.44 5.29 -11.91
CA ALA A 120 1.56 4.87 -12.76
C ALA A 120 2.80 5.79 -12.66
N PRO A 121 2.69 7.14 -12.69
CA PRO A 121 3.84 8.02 -12.46
C PRO A 121 4.35 7.98 -11.01
N LEU A 122 3.45 7.96 -10.01
CA LEU A 122 3.84 7.85 -8.59
C LEU A 122 4.56 6.53 -8.27
N MET A 123 4.16 5.42 -8.90
CA MET A 123 4.84 4.13 -8.78
C MET A 123 6.21 4.15 -9.48
N ARG A 124 6.38 4.90 -10.57
CA ARG A 124 7.71 5.11 -11.20
C ARG A 124 8.64 5.93 -10.31
N GLU A 125 8.13 7.00 -9.69
CA GLU A 125 8.92 7.83 -8.77
C GLU A 125 9.24 7.10 -7.46
N THR A 126 8.28 6.38 -6.90
CA THR A 126 8.51 5.58 -5.68
C THR A 126 9.51 4.45 -5.95
N ARG A 127 9.50 3.85 -7.15
CA ARG A 127 10.51 2.88 -7.57
C ARG A 127 11.88 3.53 -7.74
N ALA A 128 11.97 4.76 -8.23
CA ALA A 128 13.23 5.49 -8.30
C ALA A 128 13.78 5.82 -6.90
N LEU A 129 12.93 6.29 -5.97
CA LEU A 129 13.30 6.62 -4.59
C LEU A 129 13.69 5.39 -3.75
N LEU A 130 13.07 4.23 -4.00
CA LEU A 130 13.40 2.98 -3.32
C LEU A 130 14.68 2.31 -3.85
N HIS A 131 15.17 2.74 -5.02
CA HIS A 131 16.41 2.25 -5.62
C HIS A 131 17.53 3.30 -5.65
N ASP A 132 17.30 4.49 -5.10
CA ASP A 132 18.32 5.52 -4.95
C ASP A 132 19.05 5.33 -3.61
N PRO A 133 20.35 4.97 -3.61
CA PRO A 133 21.14 4.83 -2.40
C PRO A 133 21.35 6.15 -1.62
N ALA A 134 20.93 7.29 -2.18
CA ALA A 134 21.08 8.62 -1.57
C ALA A 134 19.82 9.16 -0.84
N PHE A 135 18.70 8.44 -0.82
CA PHE A 135 17.48 8.96 -0.18
C PHE A 135 17.57 8.94 1.35
N SER A 136 17.83 10.11 1.97
CA SER A 136 17.71 10.33 3.41
C SER A 136 16.36 11.01 3.73
N PRO A 137 15.50 10.42 4.58
CA PRO A 137 14.18 10.97 4.89
C PRO A 137 14.20 12.23 5.77
N GLU A 138 15.38 12.68 6.22
CA GLU A 138 15.55 13.84 7.12
C GLU A 138 15.45 15.20 6.40
N ALA A 139 15.49 15.24 5.07
CA ALA A 139 15.50 16.47 4.29
C ALA A 139 14.10 17.09 4.03
N LEU A 140 13.03 16.46 4.51
CA LEU A 140 11.63 16.88 4.24
C LEU A 140 10.99 17.68 5.38
N ASP A 141 11.70 17.92 6.48
CA ASP A 141 11.23 18.73 7.63
C ASP A 141 11.72 20.19 7.56
N SER A 142 12.04 20.70 6.37
CA SER A 142 12.44 22.10 6.16
C SER A 142 11.63 22.71 5.02
N ASP A 143 10.40 23.11 5.33
CA ASP A 143 9.74 24.35 4.87
C ASP A 143 8.36 24.52 5.55
#